data_AF-A0A6L4Z161-F1
#
_entry.id   AF-A0A6L4Z161-F1
#
_cell.length_a   1.000
_cell.length_b   1.000
_cell.length_c   1.000
_cell.angle_alpha   90.00
_cell.angle_beta   90.00
_cell.angle_gamma   90.00
#
_symmetry.space_group_name_H-M   'P 1'
#
loop_
_entity.id
_entity.type
_entity.pdbx_description
1 polymer ?
#
loop_
_entity_poly.entity_id
_entity_poly.type
_entity_poly.pdbx_seq_one_letter_code
_entity_poly.pdbx_strand_id
1 'polypeptide(L)'
;RAPEQLDNFLSIIPSDFSLSLGLVDGRNIWKNDLANSLALINKVLKKIGSERVLIAPSCSLMHVPCDLNNERNEQELPSNIKSWLAFAKQKVEEVALLGKLASPQTATDLLELLKNNQTIIKERKDSPLTFNKLVRERISLLKESDTYRQNRFADRKLKQQSVLQLPKFPTTTIGSFPQTPEVRSWRARLKKGELTLERYEELVKAEIAKTIHRQEEIGLDVLVHGEFERNDMVEYFGQQLLGFAFTQNGWVQSYGSRYVKPPIIYGDVRRPMPMTVAWSTYAQSLTTKPVKGMLTGPLTILQWSFVRDDQPRAETCLQIALAIRDEVCDLEKAGIGVIQIDEPAIREGLPLRKQEREHYLEWAVKCF
;
A
#
# COMPACT_ATOMS: atom_id res chain seq x y z
N ARG A 1 15.76 -3.86 -4.72
CA ARG A 1 16.76 -4.60 -5.53
C ARG A 1 18.09 -3.89 -5.35
N ALA A 2 19.21 -4.53 -5.66
CA ALA A 2 20.56 -4.00 -5.43
C ALA A 2 21.37 -3.97 -6.74
N PRO A 3 20.98 -3.13 -7.73
CA PRO A 3 21.63 -3.09 -9.04
C PRO A 3 23.15 -2.80 -8.95
N GLU A 4 23.60 -2.14 -7.88
CA GLU A 4 25.00 -1.85 -7.58
C GLU A 4 25.87 -3.11 -7.39
N GLN A 5 25.28 -4.28 -7.15
CA GLN A 5 26.01 -5.54 -6.97
C GLN A 5 26.56 -6.11 -8.29
N LEU A 6 25.99 -5.71 -9.44
CA LEU A 6 26.33 -6.30 -10.73
C LEU A 6 27.82 -6.15 -11.04
N ASP A 7 28.39 -4.96 -10.82
CA ASP A 7 29.77 -4.66 -11.20
C ASP A 7 30.78 -5.41 -10.33
N ASN A 8 30.50 -5.47 -9.03
CA ASN A 8 31.28 -6.27 -8.10
C ASN A 8 31.27 -7.74 -8.52
N PHE A 9 30.11 -8.29 -8.88
CA PHE A 9 30.00 -9.67 -9.32
C PHE A 9 30.72 -9.93 -10.65
N LEU A 10 30.55 -9.06 -11.64
CA LEU A 10 31.21 -9.17 -12.95
C LEU A 10 32.74 -9.11 -12.87
N SER A 11 33.30 -8.52 -11.81
CA SER A 11 34.75 -8.46 -11.60
C SER A 11 35.35 -9.79 -11.13
N ILE A 12 34.55 -10.66 -10.51
CA ILE A 12 34.99 -11.92 -9.88
C ILE A 12 34.34 -13.18 -10.47
N ILE A 13 33.46 -13.05 -11.46
CA ILE A 13 32.75 -14.19 -12.04
C ILE A 13 33.74 -15.18 -12.71
N PRO A 14 33.68 -16.48 -12.39
CA PRO A 14 34.50 -17.49 -13.08
C PRO A 14 34.18 -17.60 -14.59
N SER A 15 35.15 -18.05 -15.38
CA SER A 15 35.02 -18.20 -16.84
C SER A 15 33.93 -19.17 -17.26
N ASP A 16 33.65 -20.17 -16.43
CA ASP A 16 32.79 -21.31 -16.80
C ASP A 16 31.37 -21.17 -16.23
N PHE A 17 31.09 -20.05 -15.55
CA PHE A 17 29.79 -19.78 -14.93
C PHE A 17 28.89 -18.99 -15.85
N SER A 18 27.61 -19.34 -15.87
CA SER A 18 26.54 -18.53 -16.47
C SER A 18 25.89 -17.60 -15.44
N LEU A 19 25.42 -16.45 -15.89
CA LEU A 19 24.76 -15.44 -15.07
C LEU A 19 23.30 -15.26 -15.50
N SER A 20 22.37 -15.47 -14.56
CA SER A 20 20.96 -15.11 -14.72
C SER A 20 20.71 -13.69 -14.21
N LEU A 21 20.33 -12.79 -15.12
CA LEU A 21 20.04 -11.39 -14.83
C LEU A 21 18.56 -11.20 -14.48
N GLY A 22 18.28 -10.96 -13.20
CA GLY A 22 16.94 -10.71 -12.67
C GLY A 22 16.45 -9.27 -12.92
N LEU A 23 16.01 -8.96 -14.14
CA LEU A 23 15.75 -7.59 -14.60
C LEU A 23 14.27 -7.16 -14.51
N VAL A 24 13.34 -8.09 -14.66
CA VAL A 24 11.89 -7.81 -14.59
C VAL A 24 11.38 -7.99 -13.16
N ASP A 25 10.66 -7.01 -12.57
CA ASP A 25 10.25 -7.10 -11.16
C ASP A 25 9.30 -8.27 -10.92
N GLY A 26 9.67 -9.21 -10.05
CA GLY A 26 8.76 -10.26 -9.61
C GLY A 26 7.93 -9.92 -8.39
N ARG A 27 8.12 -8.75 -7.75
CA ARG A 27 7.41 -8.31 -6.54
C ARG A 27 6.64 -7.00 -6.70
N ASN A 28 6.69 -6.39 -7.87
CA ASN A 28 5.97 -5.14 -8.15
C ASN A 28 5.41 -5.15 -9.57
N ILE A 29 4.36 -4.38 -9.80
CA ILE A 29 3.55 -4.44 -11.02
C ILE A 29 3.89 -3.39 -12.07
N TRP A 30 4.91 -2.57 -11.83
CA TRP A 30 5.32 -1.58 -12.82
C TRP A 30 5.89 -2.24 -14.06
N LYS A 31 5.56 -1.66 -15.21
CA LYS A 31 6.13 -2.02 -16.52
C LYS A 31 7.64 -1.82 -16.49
N ASN A 32 8.37 -2.78 -17.04
CA ASN A 32 9.82 -2.70 -17.11
C ASN A 32 10.27 -1.55 -18.03
N ASP A 33 11.25 -0.77 -17.59
CA ASP A 33 12.03 0.09 -18.49
C ASP A 33 12.99 -0.79 -19.30
N LEU A 34 12.57 -1.15 -20.51
CA LEU A 34 13.32 -2.06 -21.37
C LEU A 34 14.66 -1.46 -21.78
N ALA A 35 14.75 -0.13 -21.94
CA ALA A 35 15.99 0.53 -22.32
C ALA A 35 17.05 0.42 -21.22
N ASN A 36 16.65 0.64 -19.97
CA ASN A 36 17.52 0.45 -18.81
C ASN A 36 17.96 -1.01 -18.67
N SER A 37 17.02 -1.96 -18.77
CA SER A 37 17.33 -3.40 -18.71
C SER A 37 18.30 -3.83 -19.83
N LEU A 38 18.11 -3.34 -21.06
CA LEU A 38 19.00 -3.62 -22.19
C LEU A 38 20.40 -3.05 -22.00
N ALA A 39 20.53 -1.86 -21.39
CA ALA A 39 21.84 -1.31 -21.06
C ALA A 39 22.64 -2.24 -20.13
N LEU A 40 21.96 -2.81 -19.11
CA LEU A 40 22.57 -3.79 -18.21
C LEU A 40 22.91 -5.11 -18.92
N ILE A 41 22.01 -5.61 -19.78
CA ILE A 41 22.28 -6.82 -20.59
C ILE A 41 23.52 -6.61 -21.45
N ASN A 42 23.57 -5.52 -22.22
CA ASN A 42 24.69 -5.21 -23.11
C ASN A 42 26.02 -5.07 -22.37
N LYS A 43 26.01 -4.51 -21.15
CA LYS A 43 27.19 -4.44 -20.28
C LYS A 43 27.71 -5.84 -19.93
N VAL A 44 26.82 -6.76 -19.59
CA VAL A 44 27.16 -8.14 -19.23
C VAL A 44 27.62 -8.94 -20.45
N LEU A 45 26.91 -8.82 -21.58
CA LEU A 45 27.27 -9.48 -22.84
C LEU A 45 28.69 -9.14 -23.27
N LYS A 46 29.10 -7.87 -23.16
CA LYS A 46 30.48 -7.42 -23.46
C LYS A 46 31.53 -8.07 -22.54
N LYS A 47 31.16 -8.46 -21.33
CA LYS A 47 32.09 -9.01 -20.33
C LYS A 47 32.21 -10.53 -20.40
N ILE A 48 31.09 -11.24 -20.58
CA ILE A 48 31.05 -12.71 -20.45
C ILE A 48 30.54 -13.46 -21.69
N GLY A 49 30.10 -12.76 -22.73
CA GLY A 49 29.55 -13.34 -23.96
C GLY A 49 28.07 -13.73 -23.84
N SER A 50 27.40 -13.95 -24.97
CA SER A 50 25.97 -14.30 -25.05
C SER A 50 25.64 -15.67 -24.48
N GLU A 51 26.50 -16.66 -24.71
CA GLU A 51 26.26 -18.07 -24.33
C GLU A 51 26.14 -18.30 -22.82
N ARG A 52 26.59 -17.32 -22.01
CA ARG A 52 26.62 -17.39 -20.54
C ARG A 52 25.65 -16.43 -19.87
N VAL A 53 24.72 -15.85 -20.62
CA VAL A 53 23.74 -14.89 -20.07
C VAL A 53 22.33 -15.43 -20.21
N LEU A 54 21.61 -15.47 -19.09
CA LEU A 54 20.18 -15.74 -19.03
C LEU A 54 19.46 -14.47 -18.60
N ILE A 55 18.31 -14.18 -19.18
CA ILE A 55 17.44 -13.07 -18.76
C ILE A 55 16.27 -13.66 -18.00
N ALA A 56 16.00 -13.12 -16.81
CA ALA A 56 14.98 -13.66 -15.91
C ALA A 56 14.21 -12.55 -15.18
N PRO A 57 13.06 -12.88 -14.59
CA PRO A 57 12.49 -12.09 -13.51
C PRO A 57 13.44 -12.00 -12.31
N SER A 58 13.30 -10.96 -11.49
CA SER A 58 14.12 -10.78 -10.27
C SER A 58 13.88 -11.83 -9.20
N CYS A 59 12.73 -12.49 -9.24
CA CYS A 59 12.31 -13.62 -8.40
C CYS A 59 11.09 -14.29 -9.05
N SER A 60 10.49 -15.29 -8.40
CA SER A 60 9.21 -15.85 -8.81
C SER A 60 8.16 -14.76 -9.06
N LEU A 61 7.34 -14.92 -10.10
CA LEU A 61 6.22 -14.03 -10.41
C LEU A 61 4.97 -14.33 -9.54
N MET A 62 5.06 -15.23 -8.56
CA MET A 62 3.95 -15.51 -7.63
C MET A 62 3.53 -14.32 -6.78
N HIS A 63 4.37 -13.28 -6.69
CA HIS A 63 4.12 -12.08 -5.88
C HIS A 63 3.49 -10.92 -6.68
N VAL A 64 3.08 -11.17 -7.92
CA VAL A 64 2.33 -10.23 -8.74
C VAL A 64 1.06 -10.90 -9.28
N PRO A 65 0.03 -10.14 -9.67
CA PRO A 65 -1.19 -10.75 -10.18
C PRO A 65 -0.97 -11.43 -11.53
N CYS A 66 -1.95 -12.23 -11.98
CA CYS A 66 -1.78 -13.14 -13.12
C CYS A 66 -1.76 -12.43 -14.49
N ASP A 67 -2.83 -11.71 -14.86
CA ASP A 67 -2.99 -11.10 -16.19
C ASP A 67 -3.70 -9.75 -16.12
N LEU A 68 -3.01 -8.69 -16.56
CA LEU A 68 -3.53 -7.32 -16.57
C LEU A 68 -4.72 -7.15 -17.53
N ASN A 69 -4.86 -8.02 -18.53
CA ASN A 69 -5.99 -7.99 -19.46
C ASN A 69 -7.33 -8.33 -18.79
N ASN A 70 -7.31 -8.91 -17.59
CA ASN A 70 -8.51 -9.16 -16.79
C ASN A 70 -9.01 -7.93 -16.04
N GLU A 71 -8.25 -6.82 -16.02
CA GLU A 71 -8.68 -5.57 -15.43
C GLU A 71 -9.52 -4.77 -16.42
N ARG A 72 -10.85 -4.90 -16.34
CA ARG A 72 -11.80 -4.27 -17.28
C ARG A 72 -12.58 -3.10 -16.69
N ASN A 73 -12.42 -2.84 -15.39
CA ASN A 73 -13.12 -1.76 -14.71
C ASN A 73 -12.31 -0.45 -14.79
N GLU A 74 -12.60 0.39 -15.77
CA GLU A 74 -11.90 1.67 -15.97
C GLU A 74 -12.16 2.71 -14.88
N GLN A 75 -13.20 2.53 -14.05
CA GLN A 75 -13.45 3.39 -12.89
C GLN A 75 -12.45 3.12 -11.76
N GLU A 76 -12.08 1.84 -11.53
CA GLU A 76 -11.12 1.44 -10.50
C GLU A 76 -9.67 1.51 -11.01
N LEU A 77 -9.44 1.19 -12.29
CA LEU A 77 -8.14 1.25 -12.95
C LEU A 77 -8.24 1.99 -14.30
N PRO A 78 -8.07 3.33 -14.30
CA PRO A 78 -8.05 4.13 -15.51
C PRO A 78 -7.02 3.64 -16.54
N SER A 79 -7.35 3.74 -17.83
CA SER A 79 -6.55 3.19 -18.94
C SER A 79 -5.12 3.74 -19.02
N ASN A 80 -4.94 5.01 -18.69
CA ASN A 80 -3.63 5.66 -18.60
C ASN A 80 -2.77 5.13 -17.45
N ILE A 81 -3.35 4.78 -16.30
CA ILE A 81 -2.62 4.15 -15.20
C ILE A 81 -2.36 2.69 -15.55
N LYS A 82 -3.35 1.98 -16.12
CA LYS A 82 -3.22 0.60 -16.58
C LYS A 82 -2.05 0.43 -17.56
N SER A 83 -1.82 1.39 -18.45
CA SER A 83 -0.72 1.34 -19.42
C SER A 83 0.65 1.31 -18.76
N TRP A 84 0.80 1.78 -17.52
CA TRP A 84 2.05 1.78 -16.76
C TRP A 84 2.38 0.44 -16.09
N LEU A 85 1.47 -0.52 -16.16
CA LEU A 85 1.55 -1.77 -15.41
C LEU A 85 1.93 -2.96 -16.29
N ALA A 86 2.41 -4.01 -15.64
CA ALA A 86 2.64 -5.35 -16.17
C ALA A 86 2.40 -6.36 -15.05
N PHE A 87 1.49 -7.31 -15.27
CA PHE A 87 1.25 -8.45 -14.38
C PHE A 87 2.09 -9.66 -14.84
N ALA A 88 1.96 -10.83 -14.22
CA ALA A 88 2.81 -11.99 -14.49
C ALA A 88 2.90 -12.34 -15.99
N LYS A 89 1.76 -12.40 -16.70
CA LYS A 89 1.73 -12.65 -18.14
C LYS A 89 2.54 -11.62 -18.93
N GLN A 90 2.29 -10.33 -18.71
CA GLN A 90 3.02 -9.25 -19.39
C GLN A 90 4.50 -9.25 -19.03
N LYS A 91 4.87 -9.63 -17.81
CA LYS A 91 6.27 -9.74 -17.39
C LYS A 91 7.01 -10.89 -18.07
N VAL A 92 6.35 -11.99 -18.36
CA VAL A 92 6.92 -13.06 -19.20
C VAL A 92 7.16 -12.55 -20.62
N GLU A 93 6.24 -11.76 -21.17
CA GLU A 93 6.41 -11.09 -22.46
C GLU A 93 7.59 -10.11 -22.44
N GLU A 94 7.77 -9.33 -21.37
CA GLU A 94 8.93 -8.43 -21.16
C GLU A 94 10.25 -9.20 -21.16
N VAL A 95 10.34 -10.32 -20.44
CA VAL A 95 11.56 -11.18 -20.42
C VAL A 95 11.88 -11.71 -21.80
N ALA A 96 10.88 -12.24 -22.51
CA ALA A 96 11.06 -12.77 -23.86
C ALA A 96 11.49 -11.66 -24.85
N LEU A 97 10.90 -10.47 -24.73
CA LEU A 97 11.23 -9.32 -25.57
C LEU A 97 12.67 -8.84 -25.32
N LEU A 98 13.11 -8.75 -24.06
CA LEU A 98 14.49 -8.41 -23.72
C LEU A 98 15.49 -9.41 -24.34
N GLY A 99 15.20 -10.71 -24.30
CA GLY A 99 16.03 -11.73 -24.93
C GLY A 99 16.15 -11.57 -26.44
N LYS A 100 15.05 -11.23 -27.12
CA LYS A 100 15.07 -10.96 -28.56
C LYS A 100 15.81 -9.65 -28.90
N LEU A 101 15.59 -8.59 -28.12
CA LEU A 101 16.23 -7.28 -28.31
C LEU A 101 17.74 -7.29 -28.04
N ALA A 102 18.22 -8.23 -27.23
CA ALA A 102 19.65 -8.41 -26.94
C ALA A 102 20.41 -9.21 -28.02
N SER A 103 19.70 -9.77 -29.01
CA SER A 103 20.31 -10.53 -30.11
C SER A 103 20.93 -9.58 -31.16
N PRO A 104 22.02 -9.98 -31.86
CA PRO A 104 22.65 -9.16 -32.89
C PRO A 104 21.74 -8.77 -34.07
N GLN A 105 20.65 -9.50 -34.30
CA GLN A 105 19.72 -9.33 -35.42
C GLN A 105 18.33 -8.92 -34.92
N THR A 106 18.25 -7.71 -34.35
CA THR A 106 16.98 -7.16 -33.88
C THR A 106 16.09 -6.76 -35.06
N ALA A 107 14.97 -7.46 -35.23
CA ALA A 107 13.96 -7.10 -36.23
C ALA A 107 13.32 -5.74 -35.96
N THR A 108 12.93 -5.01 -37.02
CA THR A 108 12.34 -3.66 -36.95
C THR A 108 11.13 -3.59 -36.02
N ASP A 109 10.23 -4.59 -36.06
CA ASP A 109 9.03 -4.63 -35.21
C ASP A 109 9.36 -4.66 -33.71
N LEU A 110 10.50 -5.26 -33.33
CA LEU A 110 10.94 -5.28 -31.93
C LEU A 110 11.42 -3.90 -31.47
N LEU A 111 12.04 -3.13 -32.38
CA LEU A 111 12.46 -1.75 -32.10
C LEU A 111 11.25 -0.83 -31.92
N GLU A 112 10.15 -1.07 -32.64
CA GLU A 112 8.90 -0.35 -32.44
C GLU A 112 8.29 -0.64 -31.06
N LEU A 113 8.30 -1.91 -30.62
CA LEU A 113 7.88 -2.27 -29.26
C LEU A 113 8.74 -1.59 -28.17
N LEU A 114 10.06 -1.53 -28.37
CA LEU A 114 10.97 -0.81 -27.48
C LEU A 114 10.64 0.69 -27.44
N LYS A 115 10.41 1.31 -28.61
CA LYS A 115 10.04 2.73 -28.71
C LYS A 115 8.71 3.01 -27.99
N ASN A 116 7.71 2.15 -28.17
CA ASN A 116 6.43 2.28 -27.46
C ASN A 116 6.60 2.17 -25.94
N ASN A 117 7.42 1.22 -25.47
CA ASN A 117 7.77 1.11 -24.05
C ASN A 117 8.41 2.41 -23.53
N GLN A 118 9.40 2.96 -24.24
CA GLN A 118 10.06 4.22 -23.87
C GLN A 118 9.09 5.40 -23.79
N THR A 119 8.14 5.48 -24.73
CA THR A 119 7.05 6.48 -24.70
C THR A 119 6.24 6.35 -23.41
N ILE A 120 5.77 5.14 -23.06
CA ILE A 120 4.99 4.89 -21.84
C ILE A 120 5.77 5.24 -20.56
N ILE A 121 7.06 4.87 -20.50
CA ILE A 121 7.92 5.20 -19.35
C ILE A 121 8.06 6.71 -19.19
N LYS A 122 8.25 7.43 -20.30
CA LYS A 122 8.33 8.89 -20.29
C LYS A 122 7.00 9.54 -19.91
N GLU A 123 5.89 9.09 -20.49
CA GLU A 123 4.54 9.58 -20.18
C GLU A 123 4.21 9.45 -18.70
N ARG A 124 4.56 8.32 -18.08
CA ARG A 124 4.39 8.14 -16.64
C ARG A 124 5.22 9.16 -15.85
N LYS A 125 6.51 9.28 -16.17
CA LYS A 125 7.45 10.17 -15.49
C LYS A 125 7.01 11.63 -15.54
N ASP A 126 6.45 12.05 -16.67
CA ASP A 126 5.99 13.42 -16.91
C ASP A 126 4.51 13.63 -16.54
N SER A 127 3.82 12.59 -16.03
CA SER A 127 2.38 12.63 -15.81
C SER A 127 1.99 13.53 -14.63
N PRO A 128 1.00 14.43 -14.78
CA PRO A 128 0.48 15.20 -13.66
C PRO A 128 -0.23 14.34 -12.61
N LEU A 129 -0.59 13.10 -12.91
CA LEU A 129 -1.17 12.16 -11.95
C LEU A 129 -0.16 11.69 -10.90
N THR A 130 1.14 11.75 -11.23
CA THR A 130 2.22 11.31 -10.33
C THR A 130 2.68 12.41 -9.38
N PHE A 131 2.21 13.65 -9.58
CA PHE A 131 2.67 14.85 -8.90
C PHE A 131 1.51 15.67 -8.34
N ASN A 132 1.54 15.96 -7.05
CA ASN A 132 0.59 16.86 -6.41
C ASN A 132 1.32 18.00 -5.70
N LYS A 133 1.22 19.21 -6.26
CA LYS A 133 1.90 20.41 -5.73
C LYS A 133 1.62 20.64 -4.25
N LEU A 134 0.36 20.52 -3.81
CA LEU A 134 -0.04 20.76 -2.43
C LEU A 134 0.60 19.74 -1.46
N VAL A 135 0.75 18.49 -1.89
CA VAL A 135 1.42 17.45 -1.09
C VAL A 135 2.91 17.77 -0.96
N ARG A 136 3.57 18.14 -2.06
CA ARG A 136 5.01 18.45 -2.07
C ARG A 136 5.34 19.70 -1.24
N GLU A 137 4.53 20.75 -1.36
CA GLU A 137 4.65 21.96 -0.52
C GLU A 137 4.39 21.65 0.95
N ARG A 138 3.42 20.80 1.27
CA ARG A 138 3.15 20.41 2.66
C ARG A 138 4.33 19.65 3.27
N ILE A 139 4.96 18.74 2.52
CA ILE A 139 6.14 18.01 2.98
C ILE A 139 7.31 18.96 3.24
N SER A 140 7.56 19.93 2.35
CA SER A 140 8.67 20.87 2.52
C SER A 140 8.54 21.79 3.74
N LEU A 141 7.33 21.96 4.25
CA LEU A 141 7.03 22.75 5.45
C LEU A 141 7.15 21.95 6.76
N LEU A 142 7.36 20.63 6.70
CA LEU A 142 7.46 19.81 7.91
C LEU A 142 8.70 20.16 8.73
N LYS A 143 8.49 20.26 10.03
CA LYS A 143 9.55 20.49 11.02
C LYS A 143 9.79 19.22 11.80
N GLU A 144 10.96 19.09 12.39
CA GLU A 144 11.23 17.95 13.27
C GLU A 144 10.27 17.91 14.46
N SER A 145 9.79 19.05 14.94
CA SER A 145 8.76 19.11 15.99
C SER A 145 7.42 18.46 15.61
N ASP A 146 7.12 18.29 14.32
CA ASP A 146 5.88 17.66 13.85
C ASP A 146 5.80 16.16 14.15
N THR A 147 6.93 15.52 14.47
CA THR A 147 7.02 14.08 14.73
C THR A 147 6.98 13.76 16.23
N TYR A 148 6.88 14.80 17.08
CA TYR A 148 6.80 14.66 18.52
C TYR A 148 5.44 15.10 19.05
N ARG A 149 4.96 14.36 20.05
CA ARG A 149 3.86 14.84 20.89
C ARG A 149 4.35 16.05 21.71
N GLN A 150 3.46 17.01 21.96
CA GLN A 150 3.76 18.22 22.74
C GLN A 150 4.27 17.95 24.17
N ASN A 151 3.87 16.83 24.79
CA ASN A 151 4.24 16.47 26.16
C ASN A 151 4.66 15.00 26.22
N ARG A 152 5.53 14.62 27.17
CA ARG A 152 6.01 13.24 27.35
C ARG A 152 4.91 12.35 27.91
N PHE A 153 5.07 11.04 27.78
CA PHE A 153 4.06 10.07 28.23
C PHE A 153 3.72 10.21 29.73
N ALA A 154 4.71 10.41 30.59
CA ALA A 154 4.49 10.59 32.04
C ALA A 154 3.51 11.74 32.35
N ASP A 155 3.63 12.85 31.63
CA ASP A 155 2.78 14.05 31.79
C ASP A 155 1.39 13.82 31.17
N ARG A 156 1.34 13.16 29.99
CA ARG A 156 0.08 12.83 29.31
C ARG A 156 -0.76 11.84 30.10
N LYS A 157 -0.14 10.83 30.72
CA LYS A 157 -0.83 9.77 31.47
C LYS A 157 -1.69 10.33 32.60
N LEU A 158 -1.22 11.37 33.29
CA LEU A 158 -1.98 12.04 34.35
C LEU A 158 -3.28 12.67 33.81
N LYS A 159 -3.18 13.40 32.70
CA LYS A 159 -4.35 14.01 32.03
C LYS A 159 -5.29 12.96 31.44
N GLN A 160 -4.73 11.89 30.86
CA GLN A 160 -5.51 10.78 30.33
C GLN A 160 -6.30 10.09 31.45
N GLN A 161 -5.69 9.87 32.62
CA GLN A 161 -6.39 9.28 33.77
C GLN A 161 -7.53 10.16 34.28
N SER A 162 -7.34 11.49 34.35
CA SER A 162 -8.40 12.40 34.82
C SER A 162 -9.60 12.45 33.87
N VAL A 163 -9.37 12.29 32.56
CA VAL A 163 -10.42 12.31 31.54
C VAL A 163 -11.09 10.94 31.37
N LEU A 164 -10.31 9.88 31.19
CA LEU A 164 -10.83 8.55 30.87
C LEU A 164 -11.30 7.76 32.10
N GLN A 165 -10.80 8.10 33.30
CA GLN A 165 -11.16 7.48 34.58
C GLN A 165 -11.12 5.94 34.57
N LEU A 166 -10.18 5.37 33.82
CA LEU A 166 -10.07 3.91 33.65
C LEU A 166 -9.67 3.22 34.97
N PRO A 167 -10.17 1.99 35.22
CA PRO A 167 -9.75 1.19 36.37
C PRO A 167 -8.29 0.74 36.22
N LYS A 168 -7.73 0.11 37.27
CA LYS A 168 -6.33 -0.38 37.26
C LYS A 168 -6.05 -1.40 36.16
N PHE A 169 -7.05 -2.24 35.83
CA PHE A 169 -6.97 -3.28 34.82
C PHE A 169 -8.05 -3.03 33.76
N PRO A 170 -7.89 -1.99 32.92
CA PRO A 170 -8.93 -1.65 31.95
C PRO A 170 -9.02 -2.73 30.88
N THR A 171 -10.24 -3.04 30.48
CA THR A 171 -10.60 -4.07 29.52
C THR A 171 -11.02 -3.44 28.20
N THR A 172 -10.55 -4.01 27.10
CA THR A 172 -10.84 -3.54 25.75
C THR A 172 -10.60 -4.67 24.75
N THR A 173 -11.04 -4.48 23.51
CA THR A 173 -10.74 -5.36 22.37
C THR A 173 -9.93 -4.57 21.33
N ILE A 174 -9.54 -5.25 20.24
CA ILE A 174 -8.59 -4.68 19.26
C ILE A 174 -9.27 -3.84 18.17
N GLY A 175 -10.51 -4.16 17.77
CA GLY A 175 -11.19 -3.45 16.67
C GLY A 175 -12.34 -4.27 16.10
N SER A 176 -12.05 -5.09 15.09
CA SER A 176 -13.04 -5.88 14.36
C SER A 176 -13.86 -6.84 15.25
N PHE A 177 -15.17 -6.91 14.97
CA PHE A 177 -16.07 -7.97 15.45
C PHE A 177 -16.43 -8.93 14.30
N PRO A 178 -17.05 -10.11 14.59
CA PRO A 178 -17.32 -11.12 13.57
C PRO A 178 -18.12 -10.58 12.38
N GLN A 179 -17.53 -10.63 11.18
CA GLN A 179 -18.24 -10.27 9.95
C GLN A 179 -19.09 -11.43 9.44
N THR A 180 -20.37 -11.42 9.82
CA THR A 180 -21.33 -12.47 9.46
C THR A 180 -21.59 -12.54 7.95
N PRO A 181 -22.15 -13.64 7.42
CA PRO A 181 -22.59 -13.71 6.03
C PRO A 181 -23.49 -12.54 5.61
N GLU A 182 -24.36 -12.08 6.50
CA GLU A 182 -25.27 -10.95 6.28
C GLU A 182 -24.48 -9.65 6.09
N VAL A 183 -23.56 -9.31 7.01
CA VAL A 183 -22.70 -8.11 6.90
C VAL A 183 -21.92 -8.13 5.58
N ARG A 184 -21.32 -9.28 5.23
CA ARG A 184 -20.59 -9.42 3.96
C ARG A 184 -21.51 -9.26 2.75
N SER A 185 -22.76 -9.72 2.84
CA SER A 185 -23.74 -9.62 1.76
C SER A 185 -24.10 -8.16 1.44
N TRP A 186 -24.16 -7.27 2.44
CA TRP A 186 -24.56 -5.88 2.23
C TRP A 186 -23.58 -5.13 1.35
N ARG A 187 -22.26 -5.30 1.57
CA ARG A 187 -21.21 -4.70 0.73
C ARG A 187 -21.25 -5.24 -0.70
N ALA A 188 -21.45 -6.55 -0.84
CA ALA A 188 -21.56 -7.18 -2.16
C ALA A 188 -22.77 -6.66 -2.94
N ARG A 189 -23.92 -6.49 -2.27
CA ARG A 189 -25.16 -5.95 -2.85
C ARG A 189 -25.02 -4.47 -3.19
N LEU A 190 -24.39 -3.67 -2.33
CA LEU A 190 -24.07 -2.26 -2.62
C LEU A 190 -23.20 -2.14 -3.88
N LYS A 191 -22.13 -2.94 -4.00
CA LYS A 191 -21.25 -2.94 -5.19
C LYS A 191 -21.99 -3.34 -6.48
N LYS A 192 -23.06 -4.14 -6.38
CA LYS A 192 -23.91 -4.52 -7.51
C LYS A 192 -25.05 -3.53 -7.80
N GLY A 193 -25.23 -2.51 -6.97
CA GLY A 193 -26.38 -1.59 -7.05
C GLY A 193 -27.72 -2.18 -6.59
N GLU A 194 -27.70 -3.33 -5.91
CA GLU A 194 -28.89 -4.01 -5.36
C GLU A 194 -29.32 -3.47 -3.98
N LEU A 195 -28.52 -2.55 -3.42
CA LEU A 195 -28.73 -1.90 -2.14
C LEU A 195 -28.33 -0.42 -2.29
N THR A 196 -29.16 0.51 -1.83
CA THR A 196 -28.78 1.93 -1.82
C THR A 196 -27.75 2.20 -0.73
N LEU A 197 -27.00 3.30 -0.86
CA LEU A 197 -26.02 3.71 0.14
C LEU A 197 -26.68 3.96 1.50
N GLU A 198 -27.83 4.63 1.50
CA GLU A 198 -28.58 4.95 2.72
C GLU A 198 -28.97 3.68 3.46
N ARG A 199 -29.52 2.70 2.72
CA ARG A 199 -29.92 1.42 3.32
C ARG A 199 -28.72 0.61 3.80
N TYR A 200 -27.60 0.65 3.08
CA TYR A 200 -26.36 0.05 3.54
C TYR A 200 -25.89 0.66 4.86
N GLU A 201 -25.89 1.99 4.94
CA GLU A 201 -25.46 2.69 6.15
C GLU A 201 -26.37 2.41 7.35
N GLU A 202 -27.69 2.34 7.16
CA GLU A 202 -28.63 1.94 8.20
C GLU A 202 -28.32 0.56 8.78
N LEU A 203 -28.02 -0.41 7.90
CA LEU A 203 -27.72 -1.78 8.31
C LEU A 203 -26.39 -1.86 9.08
N VAL A 204 -25.36 -1.14 8.61
CA VAL A 204 -24.07 -1.04 9.32
C VAL A 204 -24.23 -0.36 10.67
N LYS A 205 -24.99 0.74 10.75
CA LYS A 205 -25.29 1.44 12.00
C LYS A 205 -26.00 0.52 13.00
N ALA A 206 -26.99 -0.26 12.54
CA ALA A 206 -27.67 -1.23 13.39
C ALA A 206 -26.71 -2.28 13.97
N GLU A 207 -25.73 -2.74 13.19
CA GLU A 207 -24.74 -3.72 13.66
C GLU A 207 -23.71 -3.12 14.63
N ILE A 208 -23.30 -1.86 14.40
CA ILE A 208 -22.49 -1.08 15.35
C ILE A 208 -23.24 -0.96 16.68
N ALA A 209 -24.54 -0.61 16.66
CA ALA A 209 -25.33 -0.44 17.88
C ALA A 209 -25.44 -1.72 18.70
N LYS A 210 -25.72 -2.87 18.06
CA LYS A 210 -25.70 -4.17 18.73
C LYS A 210 -24.35 -4.46 19.38
N THR A 211 -23.27 -4.15 18.67
CA THR A 211 -21.90 -4.40 19.12
C THR A 211 -21.52 -3.52 20.31
N ILE A 212 -21.90 -2.24 20.30
CA ILE A 212 -21.71 -1.34 21.46
C ILE A 212 -22.47 -1.87 22.68
N HIS A 213 -23.77 -2.13 22.55
CA HIS A 213 -24.59 -2.65 23.66
C HIS A 213 -24.03 -3.96 24.22
N ARG A 214 -23.59 -4.87 23.35
CA ARG A 214 -23.02 -6.15 23.80
C ARG A 214 -21.74 -5.97 24.62
N GLN A 215 -20.89 -5.03 24.23
CA GLN A 215 -19.67 -4.73 24.97
C GLN A 215 -19.96 -4.06 26.31
N GLU A 216 -20.98 -3.21 26.38
CA GLU A 216 -21.46 -2.61 27.64
C GLU A 216 -22.00 -3.68 28.60
N GLU A 217 -22.85 -4.60 28.12
CA GLU A 217 -23.39 -5.72 28.89
C GLU A 217 -22.30 -6.60 29.50
N ILE A 218 -21.23 -6.86 28.74
CA ILE A 218 -20.07 -7.65 29.20
C ILE A 218 -19.20 -6.85 30.19
N GLY A 219 -19.35 -5.53 30.23
CA GLY A 219 -18.64 -4.66 31.16
C GLY A 219 -17.28 -4.18 30.68
N LEU A 220 -17.02 -4.13 29.37
CA LEU A 220 -15.75 -3.61 28.83
C LEU A 220 -15.55 -2.11 29.13
N ASP A 221 -14.32 -1.66 29.37
CA ASP A 221 -14.01 -0.27 29.76
C ASP A 221 -13.83 0.68 28.57
N VAL A 222 -13.15 0.22 27.52
CA VAL A 222 -12.93 0.98 26.27
C VAL A 222 -13.45 0.17 25.09
N LEU A 223 -14.39 0.73 24.33
CA LEU A 223 -15.15 0.01 23.31
C LEU A 223 -14.61 0.23 21.90
N VAL A 224 -15.06 -0.61 20.97
CA VAL A 224 -14.81 -0.49 19.52
C VAL A 224 -16.13 -0.61 18.76
N HIS A 225 -16.20 -0.07 17.54
CA HIS A 225 -17.44 -0.13 16.75
C HIS A 225 -17.59 -1.42 15.92
N GLY A 226 -16.54 -2.24 15.83
CA GLY A 226 -16.56 -3.55 15.16
C GLY A 226 -16.18 -3.55 13.68
N GLU A 227 -15.95 -2.39 13.06
CA GLU A 227 -15.41 -2.25 11.69
C GLU A 227 -16.24 -2.94 10.58
N PHE A 228 -17.57 -2.96 10.73
CA PHE A 228 -18.48 -3.61 9.78
C PHE A 228 -18.54 -2.92 8.42
N GLU A 229 -18.15 -1.65 8.35
CA GLU A 229 -18.04 -0.89 7.11
C GLU A 229 -16.82 -1.30 6.26
N ARG A 230 -15.82 -1.97 6.87
CA ARG A 230 -14.54 -2.28 6.25
C ARG A 230 -14.51 -3.71 5.74
N ASN A 231 -13.93 -3.92 4.57
CA ASN A 231 -13.64 -5.25 4.03
C ASN A 231 -12.19 -5.69 4.32
N ASP A 232 -11.27 -4.75 4.24
CA ASP A 232 -9.83 -4.92 4.38
C ASP A 232 -9.24 -3.63 4.97
N MET A 233 -8.23 -3.78 5.83
CA MET A 233 -7.66 -2.66 6.58
C MET A 233 -6.75 -1.75 5.73
N VAL A 234 -6.48 -2.06 4.47
CA VAL A 234 -5.70 -1.20 3.57
C VAL A 234 -6.56 -0.74 2.39
N GLU A 235 -7.36 -1.62 1.80
CA GLU A 235 -8.26 -1.27 0.70
C GLU A 235 -9.26 -0.16 1.11
N TYR A 236 -9.83 -0.25 2.33
CA TYR A 236 -10.80 0.73 2.82
C TYR A 236 -10.24 2.16 2.88
N PHE A 237 -8.99 2.32 3.34
CA PHE A 237 -8.34 3.63 3.40
C PHE A 237 -7.91 4.07 2.00
N GLY A 238 -7.30 3.18 1.22
CA GLY A 238 -6.85 3.50 -0.13
C GLY A 238 -7.98 4.04 -1.01
N GLN A 239 -9.18 3.47 -0.94
CA GLN A 239 -10.33 3.91 -1.76
C GLN A 239 -10.75 5.36 -1.48
N GLN A 240 -10.32 5.91 -0.34
CA GLN A 240 -10.63 7.25 0.12
C GLN A 240 -9.43 8.20 0.02
N LEU A 241 -8.30 7.73 -0.53
CA LEU A 241 -7.08 8.50 -0.73
C LEU A 241 -6.86 8.74 -2.24
N LEU A 242 -6.49 9.97 -2.59
CA LEU A 242 -5.96 10.28 -3.92
C LEU A 242 -4.57 9.66 -4.07
N GLY A 243 -4.17 9.38 -5.32
CA GLY A 243 -2.90 8.73 -5.64
C GLY A 243 -2.94 7.19 -5.60
N PHE A 244 -4.11 6.60 -5.35
CA PHE A 244 -4.36 5.16 -5.35
C PHE A 244 -5.24 4.72 -6.54
N ALA A 245 -4.97 3.53 -7.07
CA ALA A 245 -5.82 2.80 -8.01
C ALA A 245 -6.09 1.38 -7.50
N PHE A 246 -7.15 0.75 -8.00
CA PHE A 246 -7.64 -0.55 -7.51
C PHE A 246 -7.81 -1.54 -8.65
N THR A 247 -7.84 -2.82 -8.30
CA THR A 247 -8.00 -3.90 -9.27
C THR A 247 -9.25 -4.72 -8.97
N GLN A 248 -9.90 -5.16 -10.04
CA GLN A 248 -10.99 -6.13 -9.97
C GLN A 248 -10.42 -7.53 -9.70
N ASN A 249 -9.36 -7.91 -10.42
CA ASN A 249 -8.83 -9.29 -10.46
C ASN A 249 -7.32 -9.37 -10.12
N GLY A 250 -6.75 -8.32 -9.52
CA GLY A 250 -5.33 -8.23 -9.15
C GLY A 250 -4.94 -9.05 -7.92
N TRP A 251 -5.36 -10.31 -7.87
CA TRP A 251 -5.14 -11.21 -6.73
C TRP A 251 -3.68 -11.68 -6.63
N VAL A 252 -3.13 -11.67 -5.42
CA VAL A 252 -1.84 -12.25 -5.06
C VAL A 252 -2.03 -13.20 -3.89
N GLN A 253 -1.38 -14.37 -3.96
CA GLN A 253 -1.45 -15.34 -2.86
C GLN A 253 -0.72 -14.78 -1.63
N SER A 254 -1.40 -14.77 -0.49
CA SER A 254 -0.81 -14.40 0.80
C SER A 254 -0.41 -15.64 1.59
N TYR A 255 -1.37 -16.55 1.86
CA TYR A 255 -1.10 -17.79 2.59
C TYR A 255 -2.13 -18.88 2.28
N GLY A 256 -1.66 -20.05 1.86
CA GLY A 256 -2.54 -21.17 1.49
C GLY A 256 -3.54 -20.77 0.40
N SER A 257 -4.84 -20.92 0.65
CA SER A 257 -5.90 -20.49 -0.26
C SER A 257 -6.37 -19.04 -0.04
N ARG A 258 -5.67 -18.25 0.79
CA ARG A 258 -6.00 -16.84 1.03
C ARG A 258 -5.21 -15.94 0.09
N TYR A 259 -5.93 -15.07 -0.61
CA TYR A 259 -5.41 -14.10 -1.56
C TYR A 259 -5.78 -12.69 -1.11
N VAL A 260 -4.97 -11.73 -1.50
CA VAL A 260 -5.18 -10.30 -1.28
C VAL A 260 -5.21 -9.57 -2.62
N LYS A 261 -5.82 -8.39 -2.66
CA LYS A 261 -5.73 -7.46 -3.79
C LYS A 261 -5.07 -6.16 -3.31
N PRO A 262 -3.73 -6.09 -3.33
CA PRO A 262 -3.03 -4.90 -2.90
C PRO A 262 -3.46 -3.68 -3.73
N PRO A 263 -3.78 -2.54 -3.09
CA PRO A 263 -3.96 -1.29 -3.82
C PRO A 263 -2.69 -0.87 -4.56
N ILE A 264 -2.84 0.00 -5.54
CA ILE A 264 -1.72 0.49 -6.35
C ILE A 264 -1.53 1.97 -6.03
N ILE A 265 -0.41 2.32 -5.42
CA ILE A 265 -0.03 3.72 -5.24
C ILE A 265 0.61 4.15 -6.55
N TYR A 266 -0.01 5.04 -7.32
CA TYR A 266 0.55 5.56 -8.57
C TYR A 266 0.99 7.02 -8.49
N GLY A 267 0.45 7.77 -7.52
CA GLY A 267 0.61 9.21 -7.43
C GLY A 267 0.95 9.70 -6.03
N ASP A 268 1.04 11.03 -5.88
CA ASP A 268 1.23 11.65 -4.58
C ASP A 268 -0.04 11.47 -3.73
N VAL A 269 0.14 10.96 -2.51
CA VAL A 269 -0.98 10.57 -1.65
C VAL A 269 -1.58 11.78 -0.93
N ARG A 270 -2.90 11.92 -1.02
CA ARG A 270 -3.65 12.98 -0.31
C ARG A 270 -5.02 12.48 0.13
N ARG A 271 -5.41 12.81 1.36
CA ARG A 271 -6.78 12.63 1.87
C ARG A 271 -7.66 13.82 1.46
N PRO A 272 -8.70 13.65 0.64
CA PRO A 272 -9.61 14.74 0.26
C PRO A 272 -10.69 15.00 1.32
N MET A 273 -11.16 13.97 2.02
CA MET A 273 -12.30 14.02 2.96
C MET A 273 -12.06 13.09 4.17
N PRO A 274 -12.76 13.31 5.30
CA PRO A 274 -12.79 12.37 6.41
C PRO A 274 -13.20 10.95 6.00
N MET A 275 -12.49 9.95 6.54
CA MET A 275 -12.65 8.55 6.13
C MET A 275 -13.49 7.73 7.11
N THR A 276 -13.29 7.95 8.41
CA THR A 276 -13.77 7.09 9.51
C THR A 276 -14.56 7.85 10.57
N VAL A 277 -14.53 9.19 10.51
CA VAL A 277 -15.14 10.07 11.51
C VAL A 277 -16.63 9.79 11.67
N ALA A 278 -17.39 9.66 10.58
CA ALA A 278 -18.84 9.43 10.65
C ALA A 278 -19.22 8.16 11.45
N TRP A 279 -18.50 7.06 11.23
CA TRP A 279 -18.71 5.80 11.93
C TRP A 279 -18.32 5.87 13.39
N SER A 280 -17.16 6.48 13.67
CA SER A 280 -16.63 6.62 15.02
C SER A 280 -17.52 7.53 15.87
N THR A 281 -17.99 8.65 15.33
CA THR A 281 -18.90 9.57 16.00
C THR A 281 -20.25 8.94 16.27
N TYR A 282 -20.81 8.20 15.30
CA TYR A 282 -22.05 7.46 15.53
C TYR A 282 -21.88 6.43 16.66
N ALA A 283 -20.81 5.63 16.63
CA ALA A 283 -20.53 4.65 17.68
C ALA A 283 -20.36 5.31 19.07
N GLN A 284 -19.60 6.40 19.16
CA GLN A 284 -19.43 7.15 20.40
C GLN A 284 -20.75 7.76 20.90
N SER A 285 -21.68 8.14 20.01
CA SER A 285 -22.97 8.71 20.42
C SER A 285 -23.90 7.71 21.12
N LEU A 286 -23.63 6.41 21.03
CA LEU A 286 -24.45 5.35 21.59
C LEU A 286 -24.08 4.98 23.03
N THR A 287 -22.97 5.50 23.56
CA THR A 287 -22.44 5.13 24.88
C THR A 287 -21.74 6.31 25.55
N THR A 288 -21.66 6.27 26.88
CA THR A 288 -20.83 7.19 27.67
C THR A 288 -19.40 6.67 27.85
N LYS A 289 -19.13 5.40 27.52
CA LYS A 289 -17.78 4.83 27.55
C LYS A 289 -16.96 5.33 26.35
N PRO A 290 -15.62 5.46 26.50
CA PRO A 290 -14.77 5.84 25.37
C PRO A 290 -14.80 4.78 24.27
N VAL A 291 -15.05 5.20 23.03
CA VAL A 291 -14.96 4.36 21.84
C VAL A 291 -13.68 4.69 21.06
N LYS A 292 -12.95 3.66 20.63
CA LYS A 292 -11.74 3.84 19.81
C LYS A 292 -12.08 4.30 18.39
N GLY A 293 -11.44 5.37 17.94
CA GLY A 293 -11.23 5.61 16.51
C GLY A 293 -10.18 4.62 15.98
N MET A 294 -10.43 4.00 14.84
CA MET A 294 -9.60 2.90 14.31
C MET A 294 -8.97 3.29 12.98
N LEU A 295 -7.64 3.31 12.89
CA LEU A 295 -6.90 3.65 11.68
C LEU A 295 -5.84 2.60 11.38
N THR A 296 -5.54 2.41 10.10
CA THR A 296 -4.32 1.70 9.69
C THR A 296 -3.19 2.69 9.53
N GLY A 297 -2.03 2.35 10.07
CA GLY A 297 -0.85 3.20 10.01
C GLY A 297 -0.26 3.32 8.61
N PRO A 298 0.56 4.37 8.37
CA PRO A 298 1.12 4.68 7.06
C PRO A 298 2.08 3.61 6.52
N LEU A 299 2.79 2.88 7.38
CA LEU A 299 3.70 1.81 6.96
C LEU A 299 2.88 0.63 6.45
N THR A 300 1.83 0.23 7.13
CA THR A 300 1.01 -0.91 6.71
C THR A 300 0.27 -0.62 5.40
N ILE A 301 -0.29 0.58 5.25
CA ILE A 301 -0.86 1.03 3.96
C ILE A 301 0.20 0.96 2.85
N LEU A 302 1.43 1.37 3.13
CA LEU A 302 2.54 1.28 2.17
C LEU A 302 2.96 -0.16 1.87
N GLN A 303 3.18 -1.00 2.88
CA GLN A 303 3.75 -2.34 2.72
C GLN A 303 2.78 -3.31 2.05
N TRP A 304 1.48 -3.16 2.28
CA TRP A 304 0.44 -4.00 1.69
C TRP A 304 -0.19 -3.38 0.43
N SER A 305 0.48 -2.39 -0.16
CA SER A 305 0.18 -1.86 -1.49
C SER A 305 1.33 -2.14 -2.48
N PHE A 306 1.01 -2.17 -3.76
CA PHE A 306 2.02 -1.99 -4.81
C PHE A 306 2.46 -0.53 -4.84
N VAL A 307 3.68 -0.28 -4.35
CA VAL A 307 4.23 1.06 -4.20
C VAL A 307 4.89 1.51 -5.50
N ARG A 308 4.77 2.79 -5.84
CA ARG A 308 5.56 3.43 -6.90
C ARG A 308 7.05 3.12 -6.79
N ASP A 309 7.71 3.03 -7.93
CA ASP A 309 9.15 2.76 -8.08
C ASP A 309 9.94 3.96 -8.59
N ASP A 310 9.33 5.14 -8.64
CA ASP A 310 9.92 6.40 -9.14
C ASP A 310 10.37 7.36 -8.03
N GLN A 311 10.18 6.99 -6.75
CA GLN A 311 10.68 7.74 -5.60
C GLN A 311 10.99 6.82 -4.40
N PRO A 312 11.72 7.29 -3.38
CA PRO A 312 11.97 6.52 -2.16
C PRO A 312 10.67 6.15 -1.44
N ARG A 313 10.60 4.90 -0.92
CA ARG A 313 9.46 4.41 -0.13
C ARG A 313 9.15 5.31 1.08
N ALA A 314 10.18 5.89 1.70
CA ALA A 314 10.05 6.80 2.83
C ALA A 314 9.26 8.07 2.46
N GLU A 315 9.46 8.61 1.25
CA GLU A 315 8.70 9.77 0.78
C GLU A 315 7.22 9.42 0.59
N THR A 316 6.91 8.28 -0.03
CA THR A 316 5.52 7.81 -0.15
C THR A 316 4.89 7.59 1.22
N CYS A 317 5.64 7.00 2.16
CA CYS A 317 5.14 6.76 3.51
C CYS A 317 4.81 8.06 4.25
N LEU A 318 5.66 9.08 4.11
CA LEU A 318 5.44 10.39 4.71
C LEU A 318 4.18 11.07 4.17
N GLN A 319 3.87 10.90 2.88
CA GLN A 319 2.62 11.39 2.29
C GLN A 319 1.39 10.70 2.91
N ILE A 320 1.44 9.38 3.08
CA ILE A 320 0.38 8.61 3.76
C ILE A 320 0.26 9.07 5.22
N ALA A 321 1.38 9.29 5.92
CA ALA A 321 1.41 9.77 7.30
C ALA A 321 0.68 11.11 7.45
N LEU A 322 0.86 12.05 6.52
CA LEU A 322 0.15 13.33 6.54
C LEU A 322 -1.35 13.16 6.30
N ALA A 323 -1.74 12.24 5.43
CA ALA A 323 -3.14 11.90 5.20
C ALA A 323 -3.79 11.29 6.45
N ILE A 324 -3.09 10.37 7.14
CA ILE A 324 -3.55 9.77 8.39
C ILE A 324 -3.56 10.80 9.54
N ARG A 325 -2.58 11.71 9.60
CA ARG A 325 -2.55 12.82 10.57
C ARG A 325 -3.80 13.69 10.47
N ASP A 326 -4.26 14.01 9.26
CA ASP A 326 -5.50 14.76 9.07
C ASP A 326 -6.72 14.01 9.61
N GLU A 327 -6.78 12.70 9.39
CA GLU A 327 -7.86 11.85 9.91
C GLU A 327 -7.84 11.78 11.44
N VAL A 328 -6.67 11.62 12.06
CA VAL A 328 -6.50 11.66 13.52
C VAL A 328 -6.98 12.99 14.09
N CYS A 329 -6.60 14.11 13.46
CA CYS A 329 -7.04 15.43 13.90
C CYS A 329 -8.56 15.62 13.76
N ASP A 330 -9.19 15.08 12.71
CA ASP A 330 -10.63 15.20 12.54
C ASP A 330 -11.41 14.29 13.50
N LEU A 331 -10.89 13.10 13.82
CA LEU A 331 -11.42 12.25 14.89
C LEU A 331 -11.35 12.95 16.25
N GLU A 332 -10.22 13.55 16.60
CA GLU A 332 -10.06 14.33 17.84
C GLU A 332 -11.07 15.49 17.91
N LYS A 333 -11.19 16.28 16.83
CA LYS A 333 -12.17 17.38 16.74
C LYS A 333 -13.62 16.91 16.87
N ALA A 334 -13.92 15.70 16.41
CA ALA A 334 -15.24 15.09 16.52
C ALA A 334 -15.53 14.50 17.91
N GLY A 335 -14.59 14.62 18.87
CA GLY A 335 -14.75 14.15 20.24
C GLY A 335 -14.25 12.72 20.49
N ILE A 336 -13.57 12.10 19.53
CA ILE A 336 -13.00 10.75 19.69
C ILE A 336 -11.68 10.85 20.44
N GLY A 337 -11.74 10.62 21.76
CA GLY A 337 -10.60 10.81 22.67
C GLY A 337 -9.61 9.64 22.75
N VAL A 338 -9.96 8.48 22.19
CA VAL A 338 -9.08 7.30 22.11
C VAL A 338 -8.97 6.89 20.65
N ILE A 339 -7.74 6.87 20.11
CA ILE A 339 -7.49 6.54 18.70
C ILE A 339 -6.40 5.48 18.65
N GLN A 340 -6.68 4.38 17.97
CA GLN A 340 -5.75 3.29 17.71
C GLN A 340 -5.31 3.37 16.25
N ILE A 341 -3.99 3.27 16.04
CA ILE A 341 -3.36 3.25 14.72
C ILE A 341 -2.54 1.95 14.64
N ASP A 342 -2.95 1.05 13.75
CA ASP A 342 -2.39 -0.30 13.68
C ASP A 342 -1.25 -0.40 12.65
N GLU A 343 -0.11 -0.94 13.08
CA GLU A 343 1.08 -1.16 12.24
C GLU A 343 1.59 -2.61 12.22
N PRO A 344 0.79 -3.59 11.77
CA PRO A 344 1.24 -4.98 11.69
C PRO A 344 2.43 -5.17 10.73
N ALA A 345 2.58 -4.34 9.70
CA ALA A 345 3.59 -4.54 8.66
C ALA A 345 4.96 -3.90 8.97
N ILE A 346 5.14 -3.25 10.12
CA ILE A 346 6.42 -2.61 10.49
C ILE A 346 7.60 -3.60 10.46
N ARG A 347 7.35 -4.85 10.86
CA ARG A 347 8.38 -5.90 10.82
C ARG A 347 8.55 -6.51 9.44
N GLU A 348 7.49 -6.57 8.65
CA GLU A 348 7.52 -7.14 7.28
C GLU A 348 8.37 -6.29 6.34
N GLY A 349 8.33 -4.96 6.51
CA GLY A 349 9.14 -4.02 5.74
C GLY A 349 10.61 -3.94 6.13
N LEU A 350 11.02 -4.62 7.21
CA LEU A 350 12.36 -4.52 7.78
C LEU A 350 13.41 -5.07 6.79
N PRO A 351 14.47 -4.30 6.45
CA PRO A 351 15.51 -4.76 5.55
C PRO A 351 16.16 -6.08 6.00
N LEU A 352 16.43 -6.95 5.03
CA LEU A 352 17.00 -8.27 5.27
C LEU A 352 18.40 -8.15 5.91
N ARG A 353 19.20 -7.18 5.46
CA ARG A 353 20.55 -6.91 5.99
C ARG A 353 20.45 -6.05 7.25
N LYS A 354 21.12 -6.48 8.32
CA LYS A 354 21.11 -5.78 9.62
C LYS A 354 21.52 -4.31 9.53
N GLN A 355 22.55 -4.01 8.74
CA GLN A 355 23.10 -2.66 8.56
C GLN A 355 22.11 -1.65 7.95
N GLU A 356 21.06 -2.13 7.26
CA GLU A 356 20.06 -1.27 6.61
C GLU A 356 18.85 -1.01 7.52
N ARG A 357 18.76 -1.71 8.67
CA ARG A 357 17.56 -1.68 9.53
C ARG A 357 17.42 -0.40 10.32
N GLU A 358 18.51 0.20 10.76
CA GLU A 358 18.49 1.46 11.52
C GLU A 358 17.84 2.57 10.70
N HIS A 359 18.32 2.78 9.47
CA HIS A 359 17.73 3.74 8.54
C HIS A 359 16.24 3.47 8.27
N TYR A 360 15.84 2.20 8.11
CA TYR A 360 14.42 1.85 7.95
C TYR A 360 13.59 2.26 9.17
N LEU A 361 14.05 1.89 10.36
CA LEU A 361 13.34 2.17 11.61
C LEU A 361 13.24 3.67 11.87
N GLU A 362 14.28 4.45 11.54
CA GLU A 362 14.26 5.92 11.66
C GLU A 362 13.07 6.53 10.90
N TRP A 363 12.96 6.28 9.59
CA TRP A 363 11.87 6.90 8.82
C TRP A 363 10.52 6.24 9.09
N ALA A 364 10.48 4.94 9.42
CA ALA A 364 9.23 4.26 9.75
C ALA A 364 8.62 4.80 11.05
N VAL A 365 9.42 4.94 12.10
CA VAL A 365 8.98 5.54 13.37
C VAL A 365 8.64 7.01 13.20
N LYS A 366 9.34 7.73 12.31
CA LYS A 366 9.03 9.14 12.00
C LYS A 366 7.67 9.31 11.30
N CYS A 367 7.28 8.36 10.46
CA CYS A 367 6.01 8.42 9.73
C CYS A 367 4.81 8.07 10.61
N PHE A 368 4.98 7.19 11.59
CA PHE A 368 3.97 6.88 12.58
C PHE A 368 3.81 8.03 13.60
#